data_AF-A0A8D0GNV2-F1
#
_entry.id   AF-A0A8D0GNV2-F1
#
_cell.length_a   1.000
_cell.length_b   1.000
_cell.length_c   1.000
_cell.angle_alpha   90.00
_cell.angle_beta   90.00
_cell.angle_gamma   90.00
#
_symmetry.space_group_name_H-M   'P 1'
#
loop_
_entity.id
_entity.type
_entity.pdbx_description
1 polymer ?
#
loop_
_entity_poly.entity_id
_entity_poly.type
_entity_poly.pdbx_seq_one_letter_code
_entity_poly.pdbx_strand_id
1 'polypeptide(L)'
;MHQFLEEQECLLLVQLGEFQEELEKEQKENATKLSEEISHLGDLIREMEAKHQQPANIFLQDIKSTLSRSNREVFHQLPGISIQLEKRLGGFVHKLVLLQERLQKFRDTFPAELKEAEAAYLAVDAHGHIMAMVMKMTEASTPQKANVTLDPDTAHPNLIVFKDRKNVGFKWQNPRLPLAASPERFTSVSCVLGCEGFTVGRHYWEVEVGEMGDWAVGVARASVKRKGEIRFGPDWGIWAVQQCGGQYRALDSSEIPLSLSRRPRRIRVCLHYAERKVAF
;
A
#
# COMPACT_ATOMS: atom_id res chain seq x y z
N MET A 1 -0.56 -16.09 33.91
CA MET A 1 -0.40 -15.98 32.44
C MET A 1 -1.76 -15.87 31.77
N HIS A 2 -2.70 -16.79 32.05
CA HIS A 2 -4.07 -16.74 31.53
C HIS A 2 -4.81 -15.44 31.88
N GLN A 3 -4.84 -15.07 33.16
CA GLN A 3 -5.46 -13.82 33.64
C GLN A 3 -4.91 -12.55 32.97
N PHE A 4 -3.61 -12.50 32.67
CA PHE A 4 -3.00 -11.37 31.97
C PHE A 4 -3.44 -11.30 30.50
N LEU A 5 -3.64 -12.44 29.85
CA LEU A 5 -4.12 -12.49 28.46
C LEU A 5 -5.58 -12.07 28.38
N GLU A 6 -6.42 -12.51 29.32
CA GLU A 6 -7.82 -12.10 29.44
C GLU A 6 -7.94 -10.59 29.67
N GLU A 7 -7.07 -10.00 30.50
CA GLU A 7 -7.03 -8.54 30.72
C GLU A 7 -6.64 -7.77 29.45
N GLN A 8 -5.70 -8.28 28.65
CA GLN A 8 -5.29 -7.64 27.39
C GLN A 8 -6.35 -7.78 26.29
N GLU A 9 -7.03 -8.93 26.21
CA GLU A 9 -8.14 -9.17 25.31
C GLU A 9 -9.32 -8.25 25.63
N CYS A 10 -9.69 -8.15 26.91
CA CYS A 10 -10.76 -7.27 27.38
C CYS A 10 -10.45 -5.80 27.04
N LEU A 11 -9.20 -5.36 27.25
CA LEU A 11 -8.76 -4.01 26.89
C LEU A 11 -8.85 -3.74 25.38
N LEU A 12 -8.45 -4.70 24.54
CA LEU A 12 -8.53 -4.56 23.08
C LEU A 12 -9.98 -4.51 22.59
N LEU A 13 -10.87 -5.30 23.19
CA LEU A 13 -12.30 -5.30 22.87
C LEU A 13 -12.97 -3.97 23.21
N VAL A 14 -12.68 -3.40 24.40
CA VAL A 14 -13.17 -2.08 24.79
C VAL A 14 -12.69 -1.01 23.80
N GLN A 15 -11.40 -1.02 23.49
CA GLN A 15 -10.81 -0.07 22.53
C GLN A 15 -11.43 -0.20 21.13
N LEU A 16 -11.70 -1.42 20.66
CA LEU A 16 -12.32 -1.68 19.37
C LEU A 16 -13.79 -1.20 19.34
N GLY A 17 -14.53 -1.43 20.43
CA GLY A 17 -15.90 -0.93 20.59
C GLY A 17 -15.97 0.59 20.53
N GLU A 18 -15.10 1.29 21.27
CA GLU A 18 -15.00 2.76 21.23
C GLU A 18 -14.66 3.29 19.83
N PHE A 19 -13.80 2.60 19.09
CA PHE A 19 -13.45 2.97 17.72
C PHE A 19 -14.62 2.74 16.75
N GLN A 20 -15.36 1.65 16.91
CA GLN A 20 -16.54 1.36 16.09
C GLN A 20 -17.65 2.41 16.32
N GLU A 21 -17.92 2.79 17.57
CA GLU A 21 -18.89 3.85 17.88
C GLU A 21 -18.50 5.20 17.25
N GLU A 22 -17.20 5.55 17.28
CA GLU A 22 -16.70 6.77 16.64
C GLU A 22 -16.85 6.73 15.12
N LEU A 23 -16.58 5.58 14.49
CA LEU A 23 -16.76 5.37 13.06
C LEU A 23 -18.24 5.48 12.65
N GLU A 24 -19.14 4.85 13.41
CA GLU A 24 -20.58 4.92 13.16
C GLU A 24 -21.11 6.35 13.30
N LYS A 25 -20.60 7.10 14.29
CA LYS A 25 -20.93 8.52 14.47
C LYS A 25 -20.46 9.37 13.28
N GLU A 26 -19.23 9.20 12.81
CA GLU A 26 -18.69 9.95 11.67
C GLU A 26 -19.44 9.62 10.36
N GLN A 27 -19.74 8.33 10.13
CA GLN A 27 -20.56 7.93 8.98
C GLN A 27 -21.95 8.56 9.02
N LYS A 28 -22.59 8.58 10.20
CA LYS A 28 -23.91 9.19 10.37
C LYS A 28 -23.88 10.69 10.11
N GLU A 29 -22.87 11.39 10.63
CA GLU A 29 -22.70 12.84 10.41
C GLU A 29 -22.44 13.17 8.93
N ASN A 30 -21.63 12.37 8.24
CA ASN A 30 -21.38 12.52 6.82
C ASN A 30 -22.64 12.24 5.99
N ALA A 31 -23.41 11.22 6.35
CA ALA A 31 -24.68 10.93 5.70
C ALA A 31 -25.69 12.07 5.88
N THR A 32 -25.77 12.69 7.06
CA THR A 32 -26.64 13.86 7.29
C THR A 32 -26.21 15.06 6.46
N LYS A 33 -24.90 15.38 6.42
CA LYS A 33 -24.38 16.49 5.60
C LYS A 33 -24.66 16.28 4.11
N LEU A 34 -24.40 15.07 3.60
CA LEU A 34 -24.68 14.75 2.20
C LEU A 34 -26.18 14.82 1.89
N SER A 35 -27.04 14.40 2.81
CA SER A 35 -28.50 14.50 2.67
C SER A 35 -28.97 15.96 2.62
N GLU A 36 -28.39 16.84 3.42
CA GLU A 36 -28.67 18.28 3.41
C GLU A 36 -28.23 18.91 2.08
N GLU A 37 -27.05 18.57 1.57
CA GLU A 37 -26.56 19.04 0.27
C GLU A 37 -27.43 18.56 -0.90
N ILE A 38 -27.82 17.29 -0.90
CA ILE A 38 -28.74 16.72 -1.90
C ILE A 38 -30.09 17.45 -1.86
N SER A 39 -30.61 17.75 -0.67
CA SER A 39 -31.87 18.47 -0.50
C SER A 39 -31.77 19.90 -1.03
N HIS A 40 -30.69 20.61 -0.68
CA HIS A 40 -30.42 21.95 -1.18
C HIS A 40 -30.30 22.00 -2.70
N LEU A 41 -29.59 21.03 -3.31
CA LEU A 41 -29.48 20.93 -4.75
C LEU A 41 -30.84 20.62 -5.40
N GLY A 42 -31.65 19.76 -4.78
CA GLY A 42 -33.01 19.47 -5.22
C GLY A 42 -33.91 20.72 -5.24
N ASP A 43 -33.78 21.59 -4.24
CA ASP A 43 -34.54 22.85 -4.20
C ASP A 43 -34.09 23.84 -5.28
N LEU A 44 -32.78 23.95 -5.52
CA LEU A 44 -32.24 24.77 -6.61
C LEU A 44 -32.71 24.28 -7.98
N ILE A 45 -32.74 22.96 -8.21
CA ILE A 45 -33.24 22.37 -9.46
C ILE A 45 -34.71 22.74 -9.65
N ARG A 46 -35.56 22.54 -8.63
CA ARG A 46 -36.98 22.89 -8.69
C ARG A 46 -37.20 24.37 -8.98
N GLU A 47 -36.39 25.25 -8.38
CA GLU A 47 -36.47 26.68 -8.65
C GLU A 47 -36.11 27.01 -10.11
N MET A 48 -35.04 26.40 -10.64
CA MET A 48 -34.65 26.58 -12.04
C MET A 48 -35.72 26.07 -13.01
N GLU A 49 -36.29 24.88 -12.74
CA GLU A 49 -37.39 24.31 -13.53
C GLU A 49 -38.63 25.21 -13.50
N ALA A 50 -39.00 25.74 -12.32
CA ALA A 50 -40.13 26.66 -12.19
C ALA A 50 -39.90 27.98 -12.95
N LYS A 51 -38.67 28.53 -12.92
CA LYS A 51 -38.31 29.73 -13.69
C LYS A 51 -38.36 29.48 -15.20
N HIS A 52 -37.90 28.31 -15.66
CA HIS A 52 -37.96 27.94 -17.09
C HIS A 52 -39.41 27.92 -17.64
N GLN A 53 -40.39 27.55 -16.81
CA GLN A 53 -41.80 27.51 -17.21
C GLN A 53 -42.49 28.88 -17.23
N GLN A 54 -41.81 29.96 -16.83
CA GLN A 54 -42.41 31.30 -16.76
C GLN A 54 -42.40 32.01 -18.12
N PRO A 55 -43.36 32.94 -18.35
CA PRO A 55 -43.32 33.80 -19.53
C PRO A 55 -42.08 34.69 -19.53
N ALA A 56 -41.56 35.01 -20.72
CA ALA A 56 -40.26 35.68 -20.89
C ALA A 56 -40.12 37.01 -20.14
N ASN A 57 -41.20 37.77 -19.97
CA ASN A 57 -41.19 39.04 -19.25
C ASN A 57 -40.93 38.89 -17.74
N ILE A 58 -41.40 37.81 -17.11
CA ILE A 58 -41.17 37.51 -15.68
C ILE A 58 -39.81 36.83 -15.50
N PHE A 59 -39.45 35.93 -16.41
CA PHE A 59 -38.15 35.25 -16.39
C PHE A 59 -36.97 36.24 -16.37
N LEU A 60 -37.00 37.25 -17.25
CA LEU A 60 -35.89 38.21 -17.39
C LEU A 60 -35.72 39.18 -16.20
N GLN A 61 -36.73 39.35 -15.35
CA GLN A 61 -36.64 40.26 -14.19
C GLN A 61 -35.74 39.69 -13.08
N ASP A 62 -35.81 38.37 -12.84
CA ASP A 62 -35.20 37.76 -11.65
C ASP A 62 -34.11 36.72 -11.96
N ILE A 63 -33.96 36.28 -13.22
CA ILE A 63 -33.05 35.15 -13.54
C ILE A 63 -31.61 35.38 -13.06
N LYS A 64 -31.15 36.64 -13.04
CA LYS A 64 -29.80 36.99 -12.61
C LYS A 64 -29.56 36.71 -11.12
N SER A 65 -30.55 36.95 -10.26
CA SER A 65 -30.42 36.68 -8.83
C SER A 65 -30.47 35.17 -8.55
N THR A 66 -31.36 34.44 -9.22
CA THR A 66 -31.41 32.97 -9.16
C THR A 66 -30.09 32.34 -9.62
N LEU A 67 -29.53 32.78 -10.75
CA LEU A 67 -28.25 32.27 -11.26
C LEU A 67 -27.08 32.60 -10.33
N SER A 68 -27.10 33.76 -9.68
CA SER A 68 -26.06 34.12 -8.70
C SER A 68 -26.11 33.24 -7.44
N ARG A 69 -27.30 32.79 -7.05
CA ARG A 69 -27.50 31.89 -5.91
C ARG A 69 -27.12 30.45 -6.24
N SER A 70 -27.37 29.98 -7.46
CA SER A 70 -26.94 28.64 -7.90
C SER A 70 -25.43 28.53 -8.11
N ASN A 71 -24.75 29.65 -8.40
CA ASN A 71 -23.31 29.67 -8.69
C ASN A 71 -22.44 29.88 -7.44
N ARG A 72 -23.04 30.13 -6.27
CA ARG A 72 -22.35 30.25 -4.99
C ARG A 72 -22.33 28.86 -4.32
N GLU A 73 -21.17 28.21 -4.40
CA GLU A 73 -20.72 27.17 -3.44
C GLU A 73 -21.45 25.81 -3.47
N VAL A 74 -21.22 24.97 -4.50
CA VAL A 74 -21.67 23.55 -4.47
C VAL A 74 -20.51 22.54 -4.35
N PHE A 75 -19.28 22.99 -4.06
CA PHE A 75 -18.16 22.05 -3.83
C PHE A 75 -17.31 22.47 -2.64
N HIS A 76 -17.90 22.52 -1.46
CA HIS A 76 -17.12 22.38 -0.24
C HIS A 76 -16.85 20.89 -0.04
N GLN A 77 -15.59 20.52 -0.29
CA GLN A 77 -14.89 19.29 0.08
C GLN A 77 -15.79 18.17 0.64
N LEU A 78 -16.01 17.13 -0.18
CA LEU A 78 -16.45 15.83 0.30
C LEU A 78 -15.72 15.53 1.61
N PRO A 79 -16.41 15.17 2.72
CA PRO A 79 -15.72 14.82 3.95
C PRO A 79 -14.79 13.64 3.65
N GLY A 80 -13.51 13.91 3.48
CA GLY A 80 -12.50 12.87 3.47
C GLY A 80 -12.56 12.17 4.82
N ILE A 81 -12.24 10.88 4.84
CA ILE A 81 -12.11 10.12 6.08
C ILE A 81 -11.22 10.92 7.04
N SER A 82 -11.67 11.13 8.28
CA SER A 82 -10.90 11.88 9.27
C SER A 82 -9.48 11.31 9.39
N ILE A 83 -8.47 12.16 9.17
CA ILE A 83 -7.05 11.82 9.34
C ILE A 83 -6.77 11.23 10.73
N GLN A 84 -7.59 11.59 11.72
CA GLN A 84 -7.53 11.05 13.08
C GLN A 84 -8.01 9.60 13.16
N LEU A 85 -9.09 9.24 12.45
CA LEU A 85 -9.56 7.86 12.34
C LEU A 85 -8.54 6.98 11.62
N GLU A 86 -7.94 7.46 10.53
CA GLU A 86 -6.91 6.70 9.81
C GLU A 86 -5.68 6.39 10.69
N LYS A 87 -5.23 7.37 11.48
CA LYS A 87 -4.14 7.19 12.44
C LYS A 87 -4.50 6.20 13.56
N ARG A 88 -5.71 6.31 14.11
CA ARG A 88 -6.21 5.38 15.14
C ARG A 88 -6.30 3.96 14.58
N LEU A 89 -6.89 3.79 13.41
CA LEU A 89 -7.00 2.52 12.70
C LEU A 89 -5.62 1.90 12.44
N GLY A 90 -4.66 2.69 11.97
CA GLY A 90 -3.27 2.25 11.80
C GLY A 90 -2.64 1.76 13.12
N GLY A 91 -2.93 2.44 14.23
CA GLY A 91 -2.53 2.00 15.57
C GLY A 91 -3.13 0.66 15.99
N PHE A 92 -4.42 0.43 15.71
CA PHE A 92 -5.07 -0.86 15.96
C PHE A 92 -4.48 -1.99 15.12
N VAL A 93 -4.33 -1.76 13.82
CA VAL A 93 -3.74 -2.73 12.89
C VAL A 93 -2.35 -3.13 13.36
N HIS A 94 -1.53 -2.16 13.80
CA HIS A 94 -0.19 -2.45 14.33
C HIS A 94 -0.23 -3.32 15.60
N LYS A 95 -1.13 -3.03 16.55
CA LYS A 95 -1.31 -3.85 17.77
C LYS A 95 -1.75 -5.27 17.44
N LEU A 96 -2.68 -5.44 16.49
CA LEU A 96 -3.16 -6.75 16.05
C LEU A 96 -2.03 -7.57 15.40
N VAL A 97 -1.19 -6.95 14.56
CA VAL A 97 -0.01 -7.61 13.97
C VAL A 97 0.97 -8.07 15.05
N LEU A 98 1.31 -7.21 16.02
CA LEU A 98 2.20 -7.56 17.13
C LEU A 98 1.64 -8.70 17.99
N LEU A 99 0.33 -8.70 18.24
CA LEU A 99 -0.35 -9.75 19.00
C LEU A 99 -0.31 -11.07 18.23
N GLN A 100 -0.55 -11.03 16.91
CA GLN A 100 -0.50 -12.19 16.03
C GLN A 100 0.90 -12.82 15.98
N GLU A 101 1.97 -12.02 15.86
CA GLU A 101 3.35 -12.52 15.89
C GLU A 101 3.68 -13.23 17.22
N ARG A 102 3.20 -12.66 18.35
CA ARG A 102 3.35 -13.28 19.67
C ARG A 102 2.56 -14.58 19.81
N LEU A 103 1.31 -14.60 19.36
CA LEU A 103 0.47 -15.79 19.37
C LEU A 103 1.03 -16.88 18.47
N GLN A 104 1.56 -16.53 17.29
CA GLN A 104 2.19 -17.47 16.39
C GLN A 104 3.43 -18.11 17.05
N LYS A 105 4.29 -17.30 17.67
CA LYS A 105 5.45 -17.79 18.43
C LYS A 105 5.06 -18.72 19.58
N PHE A 106 3.93 -18.44 20.24
CA PHE A 106 3.38 -19.31 21.28
C PHE A 106 2.83 -20.63 20.70
N ARG A 107 2.12 -20.57 19.56
CA ARG A 107 1.58 -21.72 18.83
C ARG A 107 2.66 -22.67 18.33
N ASP A 108 3.77 -22.12 17.85
CA ASP A 108 4.95 -22.88 17.43
C ASP A 108 5.60 -23.62 18.62
N THR A 109 5.32 -23.18 19.85
CA THR A 109 5.81 -23.79 21.11
C THR A 109 4.87 -24.88 21.65
N PHE A 110 3.56 -24.85 21.31
CA PHE A 110 2.55 -25.80 21.81
C PHE A 110 1.58 -26.26 20.70
N PRO A 111 1.95 -27.28 19.90
CA PRO A 111 1.27 -27.56 18.62
C PRO A 111 -0.05 -28.36 18.71
N ALA A 112 -0.33 -29.02 19.84
CA ALA A 112 -1.36 -30.05 19.92
C ALA A 112 -2.66 -29.58 20.63
N GLU A 113 -2.58 -28.92 21.78
CA GLU A 113 -3.79 -28.56 22.55
C GLU A 113 -4.57 -27.35 21.99
N LEU A 114 -3.93 -26.50 21.17
CA LEU A 114 -4.53 -25.25 20.67
C LEU A 114 -5.50 -25.44 19.49
N LYS A 115 -5.35 -26.49 18.69
CA LYS A 115 -6.18 -26.69 17.48
C LYS A 115 -7.63 -27.07 17.79
N GLU A 116 -7.85 -27.81 18.88
CA GLU A 116 -9.20 -28.17 19.32
C GLU A 116 -9.92 -27.00 20.02
N ALA A 117 -9.19 -26.18 20.78
CA ALA A 117 -9.73 -24.98 21.40
C ALA A 117 -10.14 -23.90 20.37
N GLU A 118 -9.36 -23.74 19.30
CA GLU A 118 -9.63 -22.78 18.22
C GLU A 118 -10.88 -23.13 17.39
N ALA A 119 -11.10 -24.42 17.13
CA ALA A 119 -12.31 -24.90 16.47
C ALA A 119 -13.57 -24.73 17.34
N ALA A 120 -13.43 -24.87 18.66
CA ALA A 120 -14.53 -24.65 19.61
C ALA A 120 -14.88 -23.16 19.78
N TYR A 121 -13.89 -22.27 19.76
CA TYR A 121 -14.06 -20.82 19.95
C TYR A 121 -14.70 -20.11 18.74
N LEU A 122 -14.39 -20.56 17.51
CA LEU A 122 -14.99 -20.02 16.27
C LEU A 122 -16.46 -20.43 16.07
N ALA A 123 -16.96 -21.41 16.84
CA ALA A 123 -18.30 -21.97 16.67
C ALA A 123 -19.37 -21.27 17.51
N VAL A 124 -19.01 -20.32 18.39
CA VAL A 124 -19.92 -19.76 19.39
C VAL A 124 -19.98 -18.23 19.26
N ASP A 125 -21.16 -17.73 18.90
CA ASP A 125 -21.68 -16.35 19.01
C ASP A 125 -21.02 -15.19 18.20
N ALA A 126 -21.48 -13.95 18.47
CA ALA A 126 -21.09 -12.71 17.78
C ALA A 126 -19.57 -12.44 17.84
N HIS A 127 -18.89 -13.00 18.83
CA HIS A 127 -17.44 -12.98 18.93
C HIS A 127 -16.78 -13.78 17.80
N GLY A 128 -17.36 -14.92 17.39
CA GLY A 128 -16.91 -15.71 16.23
C GLY A 128 -17.02 -14.95 14.90
N HIS A 129 -18.03 -14.08 14.74
CA HIS A 129 -18.16 -13.22 13.56
C HIS A 129 -17.10 -12.11 13.53
N ILE A 130 -16.86 -11.45 14.67
CA ILE A 130 -15.79 -10.45 14.80
C ILE A 130 -14.44 -11.10 14.53
N MET A 131 -14.17 -12.28 15.11
CA MET A 131 -12.92 -12.99 14.90
C MET A 131 -12.76 -13.46 13.45
N ALA A 132 -13.82 -13.91 12.78
CA ALA A 132 -13.78 -14.21 11.35
C ALA A 132 -13.55 -12.97 10.48
N MET A 133 -14.09 -11.81 10.87
CA MET A 133 -13.86 -10.54 10.19
C MET A 133 -12.43 -10.04 10.41
N VAL A 134 -11.89 -10.19 11.62
CA VAL A 134 -10.48 -9.94 11.95
C VAL A 134 -9.58 -10.89 11.17
N MET A 135 -9.91 -12.18 11.08
CA MET A 135 -9.15 -13.16 10.28
C MET A 135 -9.16 -12.83 8.78
N LYS A 136 -10.29 -12.38 8.21
CA LYS A 136 -10.34 -11.89 6.81
C LYS A 136 -9.55 -10.60 6.62
N MET A 137 -9.63 -9.67 7.57
CA MET A 137 -8.84 -8.43 7.56
C MET A 137 -7.34 -8.70 7.74
N THR A 138 -6.97 -9.71 8.52
CA THR A 138 -5.58 -10.12 8.73
C THR A 138 -5.05 -10.94 7.56
N GLU A 139 -5.85 -11.77 6.89
CA GLU A 139 -5.48 -12.47 5.64
C GLU A 139 -5.16 -11.47 4.51
N ALA A 140 -5.99 -10.42 4.34
CA ALA A 140 -5.71 -9.31 3.42
C ALA A 140 -4.46 -8.50 3.83
N SER A 141 -4.06 -8.61 5.09
CA SER A 141 -2.85 -8.04 5.69
C SER A 141 -1.66 -9.01 5.71
N THR A 142 -1.81 -10.31 5.49
CA THR A 142 -0.63 -11.19 5.60
C THR A 142 0.32 -10.89 4.44
N PRO A 143 1.61 -10.58 4.70
CA PRO A 143 2.57 -10.39 3.61
C PRO A 143 2.69 -11.68 2.81
N GLN A 144 2.34 -11.62 1.53
CA GLN A 144 2.40 -12.78 0.65
C GLN A 144 3.81 -12.91 0.09
N LYS A 145 4.38 -14.12 0.14
CA LYS A 145 5.69 -14.39 -0.46
C LYS A 145 5.54 -14.38 -1.98
N ALA A 146 6.11 -13.39 -2.63
CA ALA A 146 6.09 -13.27 -4.09
C ALA A 146 7.24 -14.06 -4.71
N ASN A 147 6.95 -14.78 -5.80
CA ASN A 147 7.94 -15.57 -6.54
C ASN A 147 8.56 -14.76 -7.70
N VAL A 148 9.32 -13.71 -7.40
CA VAL A 148 9.82 -12.76 -8.42
C VAL A 148 10.82 -13.39 -9.40
N THR A 149 10.54 -13.34 -10.70
CA THR A 149 11.43 -13.79 -11.78
C THR A 149 11.96 -12.61 -12.58
N LEU A 150 13.21 -12.68 -13.03
CA LEU A 150 13.87 -11.62 -13.79
C LEU A 150 13.44 -11.64 -15.26
N ASP A 151 13.16 -10.46 -15.80
CA ASP A 151 12.79 -10.25 -17.20
C ASP A 151 14.03 -9.98 -18.09
N PRO A 152 14.44 -10.92 -18.96
CA PRO A 152 15.58 -10.74 -19.85
C PRO A 152 15.41 -9.61 -20.88
N ASP A 153 14.16 -9.21 -21.19
CA ASP A 153 13.88 -8.16 -22.15
C ASP A 153 14.13 -6.76 -21.59
N THR A 154 14.11 -6.63 -20.26
CA THR A 154 14.47 -5.39 -19.55
C THR A 154 15.97 -5.32 -19.23
N ALA A 155 16.65 -6.46 -19.11
CA ALA A 155 18.01 -6.56 -18.61
C ALA A 155 19.03 -5.75 -19.43
N HIS A 156 19.84 -4.94 -18.76
CA HIS A 156 20.94 -4.21 -19.39
C HIS A 156 21.90 -5.16 -20.14
N PRO A 157 22.50 -4.77 -21.29
CA PRO A 157 23.38 -5.64 -22.06
C PRO A 157 24.57 -6.26 -21.31
N ASN A 158 25.03 -5.65 -20.21
CA ASN A 158 26.11 -6.18 -19.35
C ASN A 158 25.61 -7.15 -18.26
N LEU A 159 24.30 -7.32 -18.12
CA LEU A 159 23.70 -8.30 -17.21
C LEU A 159 23.38 -9.59 -17.96
N ILE A 160 23.59 -10.71 -17.29
CA ILE A 160 23.20 -12.05 -17.75
C ILE A 160 22.12 -12.53 -16.80
N VAL A 161 20.89 -12.70 -17.30
CA VAL A 161 19.84 -13.43 -16.59
C VAL A 161 20.05 -14.92 -16.87
N PHE A 162 20.21 -15.71 -15.81
CA PHE A 162 20.42 -17.16 -15.95
C PHE A 162 19.12 -17.88 -16.33
N LYS A 163 19.23 -19.15 -16.72
CA LYS A 163 18.11 -19.96 -17.24
C LYS A 163 16.94 -20.07 -16.25
N ASP A 164 17.23 -20.05 -14.96
CA ASP A 164 16.23 -20.09 -13.89
C ASP A 164 15.43 -18.78 -13.73
N ARG A 165 15.87 -17.68 -14.36
CA ARG A 165 15.34 -16.32 -14.19
C ARG A 165 15.30 -15.88 -12.72
N LYS A 166 16.13 -16.46 -11.86
CA LYS A 166 16.26 -16.10 -10.44
C LYS A 166 17.63 -15.52 -10.15
N ASN A 167 18.62 -15.87 -10.96
CA ASN A 167 19.97 -15.39 -10.82
C ASN A 167 20.31 -14.36 -11.89
N VAL A 168 21.10 -13.36 -11.51
CA VAL A 168 21.71 -12.39 -12.42
C VAL A 168 23.21 -12.33 -12.18
N GLY A 169 23.97 -12.32 -13.26
CA GLY A 169 25.41 -12.13 -13.25
C GLY A 169 25.82 -10.90 -14.04
N PHE A 170 27.01 -10.38 -13.77
CA PHE A 170 27.61 -9.29 -14.54
C PHE A 170 28.68 -9.86 -15.49
N LYS A 171 28.70 -9.40 -16.74
CA LYS A 171 29.78 -9.72 -17.69
C LYS A 171 30.60 -8.49 -18.03
N TRP A 172 31.91 -8.67 -18.04
CA TRP A 172 32.90 -7.64 -18.34
C TRP A 172 33.22 -7.51 -19.84
N GLN A 173 32.67 -8.37 -20.71
CA GLN A 173 33.00 -8.41 -22.15
C GLN A 173 32.08 -7.57 -23.05
N ASN A 174 32.68 -7.02 -24.11
CA ASN A 174 32.11 -6.12 -25.12
C ASN A 174 30.71 -6.51 -25.68
N PRO A 175 29.83 -5.53 -25.97
CA PRO A 175 28.41 -5.72 -26.33
C PRO A 175 28.20 -6.12 -27.81
N ARG A 176 29.04 -6.98 -28.38
CA ARG A 176 28.97 -7.34 -29.81
C ARG A 176 28.06 -8.51 -30.13
N LEU A 177 27.39 -9.10 -29.13
CA LEU A 177 26.27 -9.99 -29.42
C LEU A 177 25.06 -9.12 -29.74
N PRO A 178 24.41 -9.29 -30.91
CA PRO A 178 23.13 -8.66 -31.18
C PRO A 178 22.10 -9.29 -30.23
N LEU A 179 22.02 -8.78 -28.99
CA LEU A 179 20.85 -9.02 -28.17
C LEU A 179 19.68 -8.37 -28.90
N ALA A 180 18.58 -9.12 -29.04
CA ALA A 180 17.36 -8.62 -29.64
C ALA A 180 17.04 -7.23 -29.06
N ALA A 181 16.87 -6.26 -29.96
CA ALA A 181 16.54 -4.88 -29.60
C ALA A 181 15.16 -4.87 -28.95
N SER A 182 15.13 -4.95 -27.62
CA SER A 182 13.91 -4.77 -26.84
C SER A 182 13.76 -3.28 -26.53
N PRO A 183 12.60 -2.67 -26.80
CA PRO A 183 12.34 -1.28 -26.42
C PRO A 183 12.35 -1.09 -24.89
N GLU A 184 12.05 -2.15 -24.14
CA GLU A 184 12.00 -2.17 -22.67
C GLU A 184 13.38 -2.31 -22.01
N ARG A 185 14.44 -2.51 -22.80
CA ARG A 185 15.79 -2.76 -22.29
C ARG A 185 16.40 -1.50 -21.66
N PHE A 186 16.96 -1.65 -20.46
CA PHE A 186 17.83 -0.63 -19.89
C PHE A 186 19.11 -0.48 -20.70
N THR A 187 19.46 0.74 -21.08
CA THR A 187 20.66 1.03 -21.89
C THR A 187 21.70 1.90 -21.18
N SER A 188 21.28 2.62 -20.14
CA SER A 188 22.13 3.61 -19.47
C SER A 188 22.57 3.18 -18.07
N VAL A 189 21.83 2.28 -17.42
CA VAL A 189 22.13 1.74 -16.09
C VAL A 189 22.06 0.23 -16.09
N SER A 190 22.92 -0.42 -15.29
CA SER A 190 22.99 -1.89 -15.20
C SER A 190 21.86 -2.44 -14.33
N CYS A 191 20.63 -2.34 -14.82
CA CYS A 191 19.42 -2.80 -14.15
C CYS A 191 18.67 -3.89 -14.93
N VAL A 192 17.87 -4.66 -14.22
CA VAL A 192 16.91 -5.64 -14.72
C VAL A 192 15.67 -5.59 -13.83
N LEU A 193 14.47 -5.75 -14.39
CA LEU A 193 13.23 -5.81 -13.63
C LEU A 193 12.76 -7.24 -13.40
N GLY A 194 11.88 -7.38 -12.42
CA GLY A 194 11.03 -8.57 -12.29
C GLY A 194 9.91 -8.56 -13.34
N CYS A 195 9.43 -9.75 -13.71
CA CYS A 195 8.25 -9.92 -14.56
C CYS A 195 6.97 -9.55 -13.81
N GLU A 196 6.96 -9.71 -12.50
CA GLU A 196 5.78 -9.57 -11.66
C GLU A 196 5.49 -8.11 -11.33
N GLY A 197 4.28 -7.65 -11.69
CA GLY A 197 3.74 -6.36 -11.28
C GLY A 197 2.77 -6.51 -10.11
N PHE A 198 2.88 -5.62 -9.13
CA PHE A 198 2.00 -5.60 -7.97
C PHE A 198 1.10 -4.37 -8.00
N THR A 199 -0.21 -4.58 -7.88
CA THR A 199 -1.23 -3.52 -7.90
C THR A 199 -2.15 -3.52 -6.66
N VAL A 200 -2.02 -4.53 -5.78
CA VAL A 200 -2.83 -4.67 -4.57
C VAL A 200 -2.09 -5.51 -3.53
N GLY A 201 -2.39 -5.29 -2.25
CA GLY A 201 -1.96 -6.15 -1.14
C GLY A 201 -0.56 -5.86 -0.58
N ARG A 202 -0.05 -6.83 0.19
CA ARG A 202 1.29 -6.83 0.78
C ARG A 202 2.10 -7.99 0.24
N HIS A 203 3.28 -7.70 -0.29
CA HIS A 203 4.15 -8.68 -0.92
C HIS A 203 5.53 -8.62 -0.34
N TYR A 204 6.22 -9.75 -0.23
CA TYR A 204 7.63 -9.78 0.09
C TYR A 204 8.39 -10.79 -0.74
N TRP A 205 9.65 -10.49 -1.02
CA TRP A 205 10.60 -11.42 -1.63
C TRP A 205 11.97 -11.25 -1.00
N GLU A 206 12.81 -12.26 -1.16
CA GLU A 206 14.16 -12.26 -0.62
C GLU A 206 15.16 -12.36 -1.76
N VAL A 207 16.22 -11.56 -1.68
CA VAL A 207 17.30 -11.53 -2.66
C VAL A 207 18.60 -11.85 -1.94
N GLU A 208 19.29 -12.88 -2.40
CA GLU A 208 20.66 -13.15 -1.97
C GLU A 208 21.60 -12.21 -2.69
N VAL A 209 22.41 -11.47 -1.93
CA VAL A 209 23.35 -10.49 -2.46
C VAL A 209 24.78 -11.01 -2.32
N GLY A 210 25.59 -10.75 -3.34
CA GLY A 210 26.98 -11.19 -3.38
C GLY A 210 27.84 -10.48 -2.32
N GLU A 211 28.87 -11.17 -1.83
CA GLU A 211 29.80 -10.60 -0.84
C GLU A 211 30.79 -9.60 -1.45
N MET A 212 30.93 -9.60 -2.78
CA MET A 212 31.84 -8.77 -3.55
C MET A 212 31.12 -8.08 -4.70
N GLY A 213 31.52 -6.84 -4.98
CA GLY A 213 30.95 -6.02 -6.04
C GLY A 213 29.80 -5.13 -5.57
N ASP A 214 29.35 -4.27 -6.48
CA ASP A 214 28.26 -3.33 -6.23
C ASP A 214 26.92 -3.97 -6.64
N TRP A 215 25.87 -3.71 -5.87
CA TRP A 215 24.54 -4.20 -6.15
C TRP A 215 23.48 -3.21 -5.68
N ALA A 216 22.30 -3.29 -6.27
CA ALA A 216 21.12 -2.58 -5.83
C ALA A 216 19.89 -3.50 -5.90
N VAL A 217 19.03 -3.42 -4.91
CA VAL A 217 17.79 -4.21 -4.81
C VAL A 217 16.64 -3.27 -4.45
N GLY A 218 15.49 -3.42 -5.11
CA GLY A 218 14.42 -2.44 -4.99
C GLY A 218 13.12 -2.80 -5.66
N VAL A 219 12.22 -1.82 -5.66
CA VAL A 219 10.93 -1.79 -6.35
C VAL A 219 10.96 -0.63 -7.33
N ALA A 220 10.45 -0.85 -8.54
CA ALA A 220 10.33 0.17 -9.56
C ALA A 220 8.89 0.22 -10.08
N ARG A 221 8.41 1.40 -10.47
CA ARG A 221 7.19 1.52 -11.26
C ARG A 221 7.41 0.90 -12.65
N ALA A 222 6.38 0.27 -13.19
CA ALA A 222 6.41 -0.23 -14.56
C ALA A 222 6.77 0.88 -15.57
N SER A 223 6.33 2.12 -15.31
CA SER A 223 6.55 3.29 -16.17
C SER A 223 7.94 3.92 -16.08
N VAL A 224 8.89 3.34 -15.35
CA VAL A 224 10.26 3.89 -15.23
C VAL A 224 10.93 3.98 -16.60
N LYS A 225 11.59 5.10 -16.86
CA LYS A 225 12.31 5.34 -18.11
C LYS A 225 13.43 4.31 -18.32
N ARG A 226 13.52 3.73 -19.52
CA ARG A 226 14.51 2.68 -19.86
C ARG A 226 15.79 3.20 -20.53
N LYS A 227 15.73 4.42 -21.09
CA LYS A 227 16.80 4.99 -21.93
C LYS A 227 17.15 6.42 -21.52
N GLY A 228 18.40 6.80 -21.71
CA GLY A 228 18.91 8.14 -21.38
C GLY A 228 19.23 8.28 -19.89
N GLU A 229 19.27 9.52 -19.39
CA GLU A 229 19.52 9.75 -17.96
C GLU A 229 18.42 9.10 -17.11
N ILE A 230 18.83 8.19 -16.22
CA ILE A 230 18.00 7.53 -15.23
C ILE A 230 18.57 7.87 -13.87
N ARG A 231 17.73 8.46 -13.02
CA ARG A 231 18.05 8.75 -11.63
C ARG A 231 17.31 7.78 -10.73
N PHE A 232 17.91 7.49 -9.59
CA PHE A 232 17.31 6.67 -8.56
C PHE A 232 16.61 7.55 -7.53
N GLY A 233 15.48 7.10 -7.02
CA GLY A 233 14.71 7.80 -6.00
C GLY A 233 13.20 7.77 -6.25
N PRO A 234 12.40 8.05 -5.20
CA PRO A 234 10.93 8.02 -5.25
C PRO A 234 10.33 8.87 -6.37
N ASP A 235 10.91 10.05 -6.63
CA ASP A 235 10.46 11.00 -7.66
C ASP A 235 10.55 10.41 -9.07
N TRP A 236 11.48 9.48 -9.28
CA TRP A 236 11.69 8.77 -10.53
C TRP A 236 11.00 7.41 -10.56
N GLY A 237 10.25 7.08 -9.50
CA GLY A 237 9.50 5.83 -9.38
C GLY A 237 10.36 4.62 -9.04
N ILE A 238 11.52 4.81 -8.41
CA ILE A 238 12.42 3.74 -7.98
C ILE A 238 12.70 3.87 -6.48
N TRP A 239 12.42 2.81 -5.72
CA TRP A 239 12.77 2.70 -4.30
C TRP A 239 13.74 1.54 -4.15
N ALA A 240 14.95 1.79 -3.69
CA ALA A 240 15.97 0.76 -3.63
C ALA A 240 16.98 1.01 -2.52
N VAL A 241 17.67 -0.05 -2.11
CA VAL A 241 18.89 0.01 -1.32
C VAL A 241 20.05 -0.46 -2.19
N GLN A 242 21.20 0.18 -2.05
CA GLN A 242 22.40 -0.19 -2.78
C GLN A 242 23.60 -0.38 -1.85
N GLN A 243 24.50 -1.25 -2.28
CA GLN A 243 25.87 -1.30 -1.82
C GLN A 243 26.79 -0.81 -2.95
N CYS A 244 27.57 0.23 -2.67
CA CYS A 244 28.59 0.73 -3.59
C CYS A 244 29.88 1.01 -2.82
N GLY A 245 30.99 0.40 -3.24
CA GLY A 245 32.30 0.64 -2.62
C GLY A 245 32.36 0.30 -1.11
N GLY A 246 31.55 -0.67 -0.67
CA GLY A 246 31.44 -1.08 0.74
C GLY A 246 30.56 -0.19 1.61
N GLN A 247 29.92 0.84 1.05
CA GLN A 247 28.93 1.68 1.72
C GLN A 247 27.52 1.25 1.33
N TYR A 248 26.59 1.28 2.28
CA TYR A 248 25.17 0.99 2.04
C TYR A 248 24.40 2.30 2.02
N ARG A 249 23.48 2.47 1.09
CA ARG A 249 22.65 3.67 0.97
C ARG A 249 21.22 3.31 0.62
N ALA A 250 20.27 4.04 1.19
CA ALA A 250 18.92 4.10 0.67
C ALA A 250 18.90 5.09 -0.50
N LEU A 251 18.38 4.65 -1.64
CA LEU A 251 18.21 5.49 -2.82
C LEU A 251 16.91 6.29 -2.67
N ASP A 252 16.99 7.35 -1.89
CA ASP A 252 15.96 8.38 -1.75
C ASP A 252 16.43 9.73 -2.32
N SER A 253 15.62 10.78 -2.15
CA SER A 253 15.95 12.12 -2.66
C SER A 253 17.21 12.75 -2.03
N SER A 254 17.76 12.17 -0.96
CA SER A 254 18.91 12.72 -0.24
C SER A 254 20.04 11.70 0.01
N GLU A 255 19.99 10.53 -0.64
CA GLU A 255 20.92 9.41 -0.47
C GLU A 255 21.33 9.17 0.99
N ILE A 256 20.40 8.67 1.82
CA ILE A 256 20.69 8.43 3.24
C ILE A 256 21.70 7.26 3.40
N PRO A 257 22.88 7.49 4.01
CA PRO A 257 23.81 6.41 4.35
C PRO A 257 23.21 5.46 5.39
N LEU A 258 23.37 4.15 5.18
CA LEU A 258 22.88 3.12 6.08
C LEU A 258 24.05 2.50 6.87
N SER A 259 24.02 2.68 8.19
CA SER A 259 24.99 2.07 9.11
C SER A 259 24.56 0.66 9.48
N LEU A 260 25.10 -0.34 8.78
CA LEU A 260 24.86 -1.75 9.09
C LEU A 260 25.99 -2.32 9.95
N SER A 261 25.64 -3.01 11.04
CA SER A 261 26.62 -3.65 11.94
C SER A 261 27.31 -4.87 11.31
N ARG A 262 26.68 -5.48 10.30
CA ARG A 262 27.19 -6.63 9.56
C ARG A 262 26.84 -6.49 8.08
N ARG A 263 27.69 -7.06 7.21
CA ARG A 263 27.39 -7.14 5.77
C ARG A 263 26.19 -8.08 5.54
N PRO A 264 25.11 -7.62 4.88
CA PRO A 264 23.97 -8.48 4.59
C PRO A 264 24.33 -9.49 3.50
N ARG A 265 23.88 -10.74 3.67
CA ARG A 265 23.94 -11.78 2.61
C ARG A 265 22.61 -11.97 1.90
N ARG A 266 21.52 -11.53 2.54
CA ARG A 266 20.16 -11.65 2.06
C ARG A 266 19.38 -10.43 2.50
N ILE A 267 18.61 -9.87 1.58
CA ILE A 267 17.77 -8.68 1.79
C ILE A 267 16.34 -9.09 1.52
N ARG A 268 15.45 -8.72 2.44
CA ARG A 268 14.01 -8.93 2.25
C ARG A 268 13.40 -7.62 1.82
N VAL A 269 12.79 -7.59 0.65
CA VAL A 269 12.00 -6.44 0.19
C VAL A 269 10.55 -6.69 0.56
N CYS A 270 9.93 -5.75 1.27
CA CYS A 270 8.53 -5.78 1.65
C CYS A 270 7.80 -4.60 1.00
N LEU A 271 6.82 -4.87 0.14
CA LEU A 271 5.97 -3.88 -0.51
C LEU A 271 4.59 -3.88 0.14
N HIS A 272 4.20 -2.73 0.69
CA HIS A 272 2.82 -2.46 1.09
C HIS A 272 2.19 -1.51 0.07
N TYR A 273 1.45 -2.06 -0.89
CA TYR A 273 0.94 -1.26 -2.01
C TYR A 273 -0.09 -0.21 -1.57
N ALA A 274 -1.06 -0.59 -0.72
CA ALA A 274 -2.09 0.32 -0.23
C ALA A 274 -1.53 1.52 0.57
N GLU A 275 -0.55 1.27 1.45
CA GLU A 275 0.11 2.33 2.22
C GLU A 275 1.22 3.08 1.45
N ARG A 276 1.53 2.66 0.22
CA ARG A 276 2.64 3.19 -0.61
C ARG A 276 4.00 3.15 0.11
N LYS A 277 4.25 2.08 0.86
CA LYS A 277 5.49 1.88 1.62
C LYS A 277 6.29 0.70 1.07
N VAL A 278 7.61 0.86 1.10
CA VAL A 278 8.57 -0.22 0.86
C VAL A 278 9.54 -0.26 2.05
N ALA A 279 9.86 -1.47 2.51
CA ALA A 279 10.85 -1.72 3.55
C ALA A 279 11.89 -2.74 3.06
N PHE A 280 13.12 -2.65 3.61
CA PHE A 280 14.30 -3.42 3.24
C PHE A 280 15.01 -3.98 4.47
#